data_AF-A0A840DQA9-F1
#
_entry.id   AF-A0A840DQA9-F1
#
_cell.length_a   1.000
_cell.length_b   1.000
_cell.length_c   1.000
_cell.angle_alpha   90.00
_cell.angle_beta   90.00
_cell.angle_gamma   90.00
#
_symmetry.space_group_name_H-M   'P 1'
#
loop_
_entity.id
_entity.type
_entity.pdbx_description
1 polymer ?
#
loop_
_entity_poly.entity_id
_entity_poly.type
_entity_poly.pdbx_seq_one_letter_code
_entity_poly.pdbx_strand_id
1 'polypeptide(L)'
;MNHSNIRRMFAALFLLVLLAAAFPVRAVEAASLSSDIGKLERYAEQLEQTIHSRQLSKPYALYNKAKKSYYETKRQVEQLKEGEMKQRYRERLKAVNRTIVQASYYIRAMESGERLLSDKSHIEQSLALGKVETVYDAYASFDQQLKKTKALIQKVSGSSVRQKMTNTFVRPAEAAKQRAFYPMNIMLAFDGILTAYEQEDIAKAERLLLLCEQWLPHVKDAKAKAALSRYLEEFQAPVILEVQ
;
A
#
# COMPACT_ATOMS: atom_id res chain seq x y z
N MET A 1 -4.42 -100.96 2.28
CA MET A 1 -3.81 -99.63 2.01
C MET A 1 -4.88 -98.59 2.27
N ASN A 2 -4.81 -97.87 3.40
CA ASN A 2 -5.85 -96.95 3.80
C ASN A 2 -5.26 -95.70 4.47
N HIS A 3 -5.78 -94.55 4.05
CA HIS A 3 -5.31 -93.20 4.36
C HIS A 3 -5.55 -92.83 5.83
N SER A 4 -4.49 -92.86 6.63
CA SER A 4 -4.48 -92.26 7.97
C SER A 4 -3.04 -92.05 8.38
N ASN A 5 -2.43 -90.91 8.03
CA ASN A 5 -1.26 -90.32 8.70
C ASN A 5 -0.79 -88.99 8.08
N ILE A 6 -1.71 -88.14 7.58
CA ILE A 6 -1.38 -86.79 7.10
C ILE A 6 -2.29 -85.76 7.79
N ARG A 7 -2.36 -85.83 9.13
CA ARG A 7 -3.16 -84.87 9.93
C ARG A 7 -2.52 -84.41 11.25
N ARG A 8 -1.25 -84.74 11.52
CA ARG A 8 -0.64 -84.45 12.85
C ARG A 8 0.74 -83.79 12.84
N MET A 9 1.17 -83.15 11.74
CA MET A 9 2.49 -82.52 11.70
C MET A 9 2.53 -81.11 11.08
N PHE A 10 1.48 -80.32 11.27
CA PHE A 10 1.51 -78.88 10.95
C PHE A 10 0.77 -78.08 12.05
N ALA A 11 1.24 -78.22 13.28
CA ALA A 11 0.80 -77.42 14.42
C ALA A 11 2.02 -76.77 15.11
N ALA A 12 2.90 -76.13 14.35
CA ALA A 12 4.02 -75.37 14.91
C ALA A 12 4.65 -74.42 13.89
N LEU A 13 3.90 -73.54 13.25
CA LEU A 13 4.44 -72.30 12.65
C LEU A 13 3.27 -71.49 12.09
N PHE A 14 2.73 -70.55 12.84
CA PHE A 14 2.08 -69.32 12.34
C PHE A 14 1.51 -68.57 13.55
N LEU A 15 2.40 -68.11 14.43
CA LEU A 15 2.10 -67.01 15.34
C LEU A 15 3.14 -65.90 15.10
N LEU A 16 3.31 -65.55 13.82
CA LEU A 16 4.04 -64.36 13.44
C LEU A 16 3.08 -63.18 13.61
N VAL A 17 3.20 -62.57 14.78
CA VAL A 17 2.78 -61.23 15.17
C VAL A 17 2.49 -60.32 13.97
N LEU A 18 1.23 -60.25 13.57
CA LEU A 18 0.67 -59.09 12.87
C LEU A 18 0.31 -58.06 13.95
N LEU A 19 1.32 -57.46 14.58
CA LEU A 19 1.18 -56.11 15.11
C LEU A 19 1.11 -55.18 13.90
N ALA A 20 -0.05 -55.16 13.24
CA ALA A 20 -0.42 -54.02 12.45
C ALA A 20 -0.54 -52.88 13.46
N ALA A 21 0.54 -52.10 13.60
CA ALA A 21 0.51 -50.81 14.24
C ALA A 21 -0.54 -49.99 13.49
N ALA A 22 -1.78 -50.07 13.94
CA ALA A 22 -2.81 -49.11 13.65
C ALA A 22 -2.33 -47.80 14.30
N PHE A 23 -1.39 -47.12 13.65
CA PHE A 23 -1.16 -45.72 13.92
C PHE A 23 -2.52 -45.07 13.76
N PRO A 24 -3.11 -44.54 14.84
CA PRO A 24 -4.46 -44.01 14.74
C PRO A 24 -4.38 -42.90 13.69
N VAL A 25 -5.19 -42.98 12.65
CA VAL A 25 -5.27 -41.99 11.55
C VAL A 25 -5.30 -40.55 12.09
N ARG A 26 -5.89 -40.36 13.27
CA ARG A 26 -5.90 -39.10 14.04
C ARG A 26 -4.53 -38.57 14.47
N ALA A 27 -3.57 -39.42 14.81
CA ALA A 27 -2.21 -38.99 15.15
C ALA A 27 -1.46 -38.47 13.92
N VAL A 28 -1.71 -39.06 12.74
CA VAL A 28 -1.15 -38.60 11.47
C VAL A 28 -1.76 -37.26 11.06
N GLU A 29 -3.07 -37.08 11.19
CA GLU A 29 -3.76 -35.79 10.95
C GLU A 29 -3.33 -34.68 11.93
N ALA A 30 -3.16 -35.00 13.22
CA ALA A 30 -2.70 -34.03 14.20
C ALA A 30 -1.24 -33.60 13.94
N ALA A 31 -0.38 -34.54 13.50
CA ALA A 31 1.00 -34.26 13.14
C ALA A 31 1.12 -33.40 11.87
N SER A 32 0.32 -33.69 10.84
CA SER A 32 0.30 -32.89 9.60
C SER A 32 -0.17 -31.46 9.86
N LEU A 33 -1.24 -31.28 10.65
CA LEU A 33 -1.74 -29.96 11.02
C LEU A 33 -0.73 -29.16 11.86
N SER A 34 -0.04 -29.82 12.80
CA SER A 34 1.04 -29.19 13.56
C SER A 34 2.17 -28.68 12.66
N SER A 35 2.57 -29.49 11.68
CA SER A 35 3.56 -29.12 10.66
C SER A 35 3.10 -27.94 9.81
N ASP A 36 1.83 -27.93 9.36
CA ASP A 36 1.25 -26.84 8.57
C ASP A 36 1.24 -25.52 9.36
N ILE A 37 0.85 -25.54 10.64
CA ILE A 37 0.90 -24.35 11.48
C ILE A 37 2.35 -23.88 11.67
N GLY A 38 3.30 -24.78 11.92
CA GLY A 38 4.72 -24.41 12.06
C GLY A 38 5.32 -23.83 10.78
N LYS A 39 4.88 -24.29 9.60
CA LYS A 39 5.25 -23.68 8.31
C LYS A 39 4.66 -22.29 8.16
N LEU A 40 3.39 -22.12 8.53
CA LEU A 40 2.68 -20.85 8.47
C LEU A 40 3.31 -19.80 9.40
N GLU A 41 3.71 -20.19 10.61
CA GLU A 41 4.42 -19.33 11.56
C GLU A 41 5.77 -18.85 11.01
N ARG A 42 6.53 -19.73 10.36
CA ARG A 42 7.78 -19.34 9.68
C ARG A 42 7.54 -18.32 8.57
N TYR A 43 6.44 -18.43 7.81
CA TYR A 43 6.08 -17.40 6.83
C TYR A 43 5.73 -16.06 7.49
N ALA A 44 5.02 -16.09 8.61
CA ALA A 44 4.71 -14.88 9.37
C ALA A 44 5.99 -14.22 9.91
N GLU A 45 6.91 -14.99 10.48
CA GLU A 45 8.19 -14.49 10.98
C GLU A 45 9.02 -13.85 9.86
N GLN A 46 9.13 -14.52 8.71
CA GLN A 46 9.83 -13.95 7.54
C GLN A 46 9.16 -12.67 7.03
N LEU A 47 7.82 -12.57 7.07
CA LEU A 47 7.11 -11.34 6.73
C LEU A 47 7.48 -10.23 7.69
N GLU A 48 7.46 -10.51 9.00
CA GLU A 48 7.78 -9.55 10.04
C GLU A 48 9.23 -9.05 9.92
N GLN A 49 10.18 -9.94 9.68
CA GLN A 49 11.58 -9.58 9.41
C GLN A 49 11.69 -8.70 8.17
N THR A 50 10.98 -9.04 7.09
CA THR A 50 11.05 -8.29 5.83
C THR A 50 10.50 -6.87 5.97
N ILE A 51 9.33 -6.69 6.62
CA ILE A 51 8.71 -5.37 6.78
C ILE A 51 9.49 -4.46 7.73
N HIS A 52 10.26 -5.03 8.68
CA HIS A 52 11.13 -4.27 9.59
C HIS A 52 12.57 -4.16 9.10
N SER A 53 12.90 -4.76 7.95
CA SER A 53 14.25 -4.74 7.40
C SER A 53 14.73 -3.32 7.08
N ARG A 54 16.05 -3.16 6.92
CA ARG A 54 16.66 -1.87 6.61
C ARG A 54 16.15 -1.30 5.27
N GLN A 55 15.93 -2.16 4.28
CA GLN A 55 15.48 -1.75 2.95
C GLN A 55 13.97 -1.91 2.79
N LEU A 56 13.30 -0.88 2.29
CA LEU A 56 11.89 -0.99 1.93
C LEU A 56 11.76 -1.92 0.72
N SER A 57 10.98 -2.99 0.87
CA SER A 57 10.65 -3.92 -0.22
C SER A 57 9.19 -4.38 -0.10
N LYS A 58 8.57 -4.82 -1.20
CA LYS A 58 7.19 -5.35 -1.20
C LYS A 58 7.22 -6.88 -1.17
N PRO A 59 6.91 -7.55 -0.05
CA PRO A 59 7.03 -9.01 0.07
C PRO A 59 5.84 -9.77 -0.55
N TYR A 60 5.39 -9.42 -1.77
CA TYR A 60 4.15 -9.99 -2.35
C TYR A 60 4.14 -11.51 -2.40
N ALA A 61 5.23 -12.12 -2.87
CA ALA A 61 5.31 -13.56 -3.00
C ALA A 61 5.14 -14.26 -1.64
N LEU A 62 5.82 -13.74 -0.61
CA LEU A 62 5.74 -14.28 0.74
C LEU A 62 4.37 -14.00 1.39
N TYR A 63 3.84 -12.79 1.21
CA TYR A 63 2.51 -12.40 1.70
C TYR A 63 1.42 -13.30 1.12
N ASN A 64 1.44 -13.54 -0.20
CA ASN A 64 0.48 -14.39 -0.87
C ASN A 64 0.60 -15.85 -0.42
N LYS A 65 1.83 -16.35 -0.23
CA LYS A 65 2.08 -17.69 0.35
C LYS A 65 1.51 -17.82 1.75
N ALA A 66 1.79 -16.85 2.64
CA ALA A 66 1.29 -16.84 4.00
C ALA A 66 -0.24 -16.76 4.05
N LYS A 67 -0.84 -15.87 3.24
CA LYS A 67 -2.29 -15.69 3.15
C LYS A 67 -2.99 -16.97 2.68
N LYS A 68 -2.48 -17.62 1.62
CA LYS A 68 -3.03 -18.89 1.11
C LYS A 68 -2.96 -19.98 2.19
N SER A 69 -1.77 -20.18 2.75
CA SER A 69 -1.53 -21.18 3.80
C SER A 69 -2.40 -20.93 5.03
N TYR A 70 -2.60 -19.67 5.43
CA TYR A 70 -3.48 -19.32 6.54
C TYR A 70 -4.92 -19.80 6.32
N TYR A 71 -5.50 -19.56 5.14
CA TYR A 71 -6.88 -19.99 4.87
C TYR A 71 -7.01 -21.52 4.82
N GLU A 72 -6.03 -22.21 4.24
CA GLU A 72 -5.99 -23.67 4.19
C GLU A 72 -5.89 -24.26 5.60
N THR A 73 -4.91 -23.82 6.39
CA THR A 73 -4.72 -24.27 7.78
C THR A 73 -5.90 -23.91 8.66
N LYS A 74 -6.49 -22.71 8.51
CA LYS A 74 -7.71 -22.32 9.25
C LYS A 74 -8.86 -23.28 9.00
N ARG A 75 -9.10 -23.70 7.75
CA ARG A 75 -10.16 -24.67 7.43
C ARG A 75 -9.94 -26.01 8.13
N GLN A 76 -8.70 -26.50 8.13
CA GLN A 76 -8.35 -27.74 8.83
C GLN A 76 -8.56 -27.63 10.34
N VAL A 77 -8.14 -26.50 10.95
CA VAL A 77 -8.37 -26.26 12.39
C VAL A 77 -9.85 -26.22 12.72
N GLU A 78 -10.70 -25.62 11.89
CA GLU A 78 -12.14 -25.55 12.15
C GLU A 78 -12.85 -26.92 12.09
N GLN A 79 -12.29 -27.89 11.36
CA GLN A 79 -12.80 -29.26 11.31
C GLN A 79 -12.46 -30.09 12.57
N LEU A 80 -11.55 -29.61 13.41
CA LEU A 80 -11.26 -30.27 14.68
C LEU A 80 -12.46 -30.22 15.61
N LYS A 81 -12.59 -31.26 16.45
CA LYS A 81 -13.51 -31.24 17.59
C LYS A 81 -13.13 -30.10 18.54
N GLU A 82 -14.14 -29.49 19.14
CA GLU A 82 -13.92 -28.48 20.17
C GLU A 82 -13.14 -29.10 21.35
N GLY A 83 -12.17 -28.35 21.87
CA GLY A 83 -11.23 -28.79 22.90
C GLY A 83 -9.93 -27.99 22.91
N GLU A 84 -9.05 -28.31 23.85
CA GLU A 84 -7.80 -27.56 24.11
C GLU A 84 -6.89 -27.43 22.87
N MET A 85 -6.76 -28.50 22.08
CA MET A 85 -5.93 -28.49 20.87
C MET A 85 -6.44 -27.48 19.84
N LYS A 86 -7.75 -27.48 19.57
CA LYS A 86 -8.38 -26.54 18.64
C LYS A 86 -8.19 -25.10 19.11
N GLN A 87 -8.37 -24.87 20.41
CA GLN A 87 -8.16 -23.56 21.04
C GLN A 87 -6.71 -23.09 20.87
N ARG A 88 -5.72 -23.94 21.18
CA ARG A 88 -4.30 -23.64 20.99
C ARG A 88 -3.97 -23.29 19.53
N TYR A 89 -4.53 -24.01 18.58
CA TYR A 89 -4.31 -23.71 17.16
C TYR A 89 -5.01 -22.41 16.71
N ARG A 90 -6.21 -22.12 17.22
CA ARG A 90 -6.89 -20.82 16.97
C ARG A 90 -6.06 -19.65 17.50
N GLU A 91 -5.43 -19.78 18.66
CA GLU A 91 -4.54 -18.75 19.23
C GLU A 91 -3.30 -18.52 18.36
N ARG A 92 -2.65 -19.60 17.91
CA ARG A 92 -1.51 -19.50 16.97
C ARG A 92 -1.92 -18.86 15.65
N LEU A 93 -3.08 -19.25 15.09
CA LEU A 93 -3.64 -18.63 13.89
C LEU A 93 -3.95 -17.15 14.08
N LYS A 94 -4.42 -16.74 15.26
CA LYS A 94 -4.66 -15.33 15.58
C LYS A 94 -3.37 -14.50 15.55
N ALA A 95 -2.28 -15.04 16.10
CA ALA A 95 -0.97 -14.40 16.06
C ALA A 95 -0.47 -14.24 14.62
N VAL A 96 -0.49 -15.31 13.82
CA VAL A 96 -0.15 -15.27 12.39
C VAL A 96 -1.00 -14.25 11.63
N ASN A 97 -2.32 -14.26 11.84
CA ASN A 97 -3.24 -13.36 11.15
C ASN A 97 -2.91 -11.89 11.43
N ARG A 98 -2.49 -11.56 12.66
CA ARG A 98 -2.02 -10.22 13.01
C ARG A 98 -0.85 -9.78 12.13
N THR A 99 0.15 -10.64 11.94
CA THR A 99 1.31 -10.36 11.08
C THR A 99 0.92 -10.22 9.62
N ILE A 100 0.02 -11.07 9.10
CA ILE A 100 -0.51 -10.95 7.73
C ILE A 100 -1.24 -9.62 7.54
N VAL A 101 -2.08 -9.21 8.50
CA VAL A 101 -2.79 -7.92 8.47
C VAL A 101 -1.80 -6.75 8.50
N GLN A 102 -0.79 -6.79 9.36
CA GLN A 102 0.26 -5.76 9.39
C GLN A 102 1.04 -5.67 8.08
N ALA A 103 1.41 -6.81 7.49
CA ALA A 103 2.05 -6.87 6.18
C ALA A 103 1.16 -6.27 5.09
N SER A 104 -0.16 -6.49 5.16
CA SER A 104 -1.11 -5.88 4.21
C SER A 104 -1.14 -4.35 4.29
N TYR A 105 -1.09 -3.78 5.50
CA TYR A 105 -1.02 -2.32 5.66
C TYR A 105 0.30 -1.76 5.14
N TYR A 106 1.41 -2.45 5.44
CA TYR A 106 2.73 -2.11 4.92
C TYR A 106 2.74 -2.09 3.38
N ILE A 107 2.22 -3.14 2.71
CA ILE A 107 2.19 -3.22 1.24
C ILE A 107 1.35 -2.08 0.66
N ARG A 108 0.17 -1.81 1.22
CA ARG A 108 -0.69 -0.70 0.76
C ARG A 108 -0.02 0.66 0.92
N ALA A 109 0.72 0.87 2.01
CA ALA A 109 1.48 2.10 2.21
C ALA A 109 2.62 2.25 1.20
N MET A 110 3.33 1.16 0.89
CA MET A 110 4.37 1.12 -0.16
C MET A 110 3.79 1.48 -1.53
N GLU A 111 2.71 0.83 -1.95
CA GLU A 111 2.05 1.10 -3.24
C GLU A 111 1.59 2.56 -3.34
N SER A 112 0.98 3.08 -2.26
CA SER A 112 0.55 4.47 -2.20
C SER A 112 1.72 5.45 -2.24
N GLY A 113 2.83 5.11 -1.59
CA GLY A 113 4.07 5.89 -1.61
C GLY A 113 4.74 5.93 -2.97
N GLU A 114 4.82 4.79 -3.67
CA GLU A 114 5.35 4.71 -5.03
C GLU A 114 4.52 5.55 -6.01
N ARG A 115 3.18 5.46 -5.93
CA ARG A 115 2.28 6.32 -6.71
C ARG A 115 2.51 7.80 -6.41
N LEU A 116 2.62 8.16 -5.13
CA LEU A 116 2.89 9.54 -4.73
C LEU A 116 4.21 10.07 -5.31
N LEU A 117 5.25 9.24 -5.40
CA LEU A 117 6.52 9.64 -6.03
C LEU A 117 6.39 9.83 -7.55
N SER A 118 5.55 9.03 -8.20
CA SER A 118 5.23 9.23 -9.62
C SER A 118 4.48 10.56 -9.84
N ASP A 119 3.45 10.83 -9.05
CA ASP A 119 2.69 12.09 -9.11
C ASP A 119 3.60 13.30 -8.80
N LYS A 120 4.47 13.18 -7.78
CA LYS A 120 5.49 14.17 -7.45
C LYS A 120 6.39 14.47 -8.65
N SER A 121 6.92 13.43 -9.30
CA SER A 121 7.80 13.59 -10.46
C SER A 121 7.10 14.28 -11.62
N HIS A 122 5.81 13.99 -11.83
CA HIS A 122 5.01 14.65 -12.85
C HIS A 122 4.86 16.15 -12.57
N ILE A 123 4.51 16.53 -11.33
CA ILE A 123 4.43 17.93 -10.91
C ILE A 123 5.76 18.65 -11.09
N GLU A 124 6.87 18.06 -10.61
CA GLU A 124 8.20 18.66 -10.71
C GLU A 124 8.65 18.85 -12.17
N GLN A 125 8.38 17.87 -13.03
CA GLN A 125 8.71 17.96 -14.45
C GLN A 125 7.87 19.04 -15.15
N SER A 126 6.57 19.09 -14.90
CA SER A 126 5.67 20.08 -15.49
C SER A 126 6.06 21.51 -15.08
N LEU A 127 6.40 21.74 -13.81
CA LEU A 127 6.96 23.00 -13.33
C LEU A 127 8.27 23.36 -14.05
N ALA A 128 9.21 22.42 -14.13
CA ALA A 128 10.49 22.65 -14.78
C ALA A 128 10.37 22.95 -16.28
N LEU A 129 9.32 22.43 -16.94
CA LEU A 129 9.01 22.68 -18.34
C LEU A 129 8.11 23.91 -18.56
N GLY A 130 7.61 24.55 -17.50
CA GLY A 130 6.68 25.68 -17.61
C GLY A 130 5.25 25.30 -18.00
N LYS A 131 4.88 24.01 -17.88
CA LYS A 131 3.53 23.50 -18.15
C LYS A 131 2.61 23.71 -16.93
N VAL A 132 2.31 24.96 -16.63
CA VAL A 132 1.61 25.34 -15.39
C VAL A 132 0.13 24.92 -15.37
N GLU A 133 -0.53 24.84 -16.51
CA GLU A 133 -1.88 24.26 -16.66
C GLU A 133 -1.88 22.76 -16.28
N THR A 134 -0.89 22.00 -16.74
CA THR A 134 -0.74 20.59 -16.36
C THR A 134 -0.52 20.43 -14.85
N VAL A 135 0.22 21.35 -14.22
CA VAL A 135 0.37 21.37 -12.76
C VAL A 135 -0.98 21.66 -12.10
N TYR A 136 -1.71 22.65 -12.61
CA TYR A 136 -3.03 23.06 -12.15
C TYR A 136 -4.01 21.88 -12.10
N ASP A 137 -4.15 21.17 -13.21
CA ASP A 137 -5.06 20.03 -13.34
C ASP A 137 -4.68 18.85 -12.44
N ALA A 138 -3.37 18.59 -12.28
CA ALA A 138 -2.88 17.43 -11.54
C ALA A 138 -2.80 17.66 -10.02
N TYR A 139 -2.75 18.92 -9.55
CA TYR A 139 -2.39 19.24 -8.17
C TYR A 139 -3.39 18.70 -7.13
N ALA A 140 -4.69 18.80 -7.40
CA ALA A 140 -5.71 18.33 -6.46
C ALA A 140 -5.59 16.81 -6.21
N SER A 141 -5.40 16.03 -7.27
CA SER A 141 -5.17 14.59 -7.20
C SER A 141 -3.89 14.27 -6.44
N PHE A 142 -2.80 15.00 -6.73
CA PHE A 142 -1.53 14.88 -6.02
C PHE A 142 -1.66 15.16 -4.51
N ASP A 143 -2.35 16.23 -4.10
CA ASP A 143 -2.55 16.57 -2.69
C ASP A 143 -3.41 15.51 -1.96
N GLN A 144 -4.45 15.00 -2.62
CA GLN A 144 -5.25 13.89 -2.09
C GLN A 144 -4.41 12.63 -1.92
N GLN A 145 -3.57 12.29 -2.89
CA GLN A 145 -2.68 11.14 -2.82
C GLN A 145 -1.64 11.31 -1.70
N LEU A 146 -1.11 12.52 -1.48
CA LEU A 146 -0.22 12.83 -0.34
C LEU A 146 -0.91 12.56 1.01
N LYS A 147 -2.13 13.07 1.19
CA LYS A 147 -2.94 12.85 2.41
C LYS A 147 -3.22 11.36 2.63
N LYS A 148 -3.60 10.64 1.57
CA LYS A 148 -3.86 9.20 1.60
C LYS A 148 -2.61 8.41 2.01
N THR A 149 -1.45 8.72 1.43
CA THR A 149 -0.19 8.04 1.78
C THR A 149 0.19 8.26 3.24
N LYS A 150 0.06 9.49 3.77
CA LYS A 150 0.27 9.77 5.19
C LYS A 150 -0.62 8.91 6.08
N ALA A 151 -1.91 8.84 5.78
CA ALA A 151 -2.87 8.04 6.54
C ALA A 151 -2.59 6.53 6.47
N LEU A 152 -2.12 6.02 5.33
CA LEU A 152 -1.72 4.60 5.20
C LEU A 152 -0.44 4.30 5.98
N ILE A 153 0.55 5.18 5.95
CA ILE A 153 1.79 5.02 6.72
C ILE A 153 1.48 4.95 8.23
N GLN A 154 0.52 5.73 8.74
CA GLN A 154 0.12 5.66 10.15
C GLN A 154 -0.38 4.26 10.58
N LYS A 155 -0.94 3.47 9.66
CA LYS A 155 -1.42 2.10 9.93
C LYS A 155 -0.29 1.07 9.93
N VAL A 156 0.92 1.43 9.52
CA VAL A 156 2.07 0.53 9.47
C VAL A 156 2.64 0.30 10.87
N SER A 157 2.89 -0.96 11.19
CA SER A 157 3.52 -1.36 12.46
C SER A 157 4.98 -0.89 12.52
N GLY A 158 5.44 -0.50 13.71
CA GLY A 158 6.81 -0.04 13.93
C GLY A 158 7.04 1.44 13.59
N SER A 159 7.43 2.24 14.59
CA SER A 159 7.72 3.67 14.40
C SER A 159 8.89 3.93 13.45
N SER A 160 9.93 3.09 13.51
CA SER A 160 11.10 3.17 12.63
C SER A 160 10.75 2.93 11.16
N VAL A 161 9.85 1.97 10.89
CA VAL A 161 9.35 1.70 9.53
C VAL A 161 8.52 2.88 9.02
N ARG A 162 7.61 3.42 9.86
CA ARG A 162 6.84 4.62 9.51
C ARG A 162 7.71 5.83 9.21
N GLN A 163 8.74 6.07 10.03
CA GLN A 163 9.68 7.16 9.82
C GLN A 163 10.43 7.00 8.50
N LYS A 164 10.87 5.78 8.19
CA LYS A 164 11.54 5.47 6.92
C LYS A 164 10.63 5.74 5.73
N MET A 165 9.40 5.22 5.74
CA MET A 165 8.43 5.50 4.68
C MET A 165 8.11 6.98 4.53
N THR A 166 8.01 7.71 5.65
CA THR A 166 7.79 9.17 5.65
C THR A 166 8.94 9.90 4.97
N ASN A 167 10.18 9.50 5.27
CA ASN A 167 11.38 10.09 4.66
C ASN A 167 11.50 9.75 3.17
N THR A 168 11.14 8.54 2.78
CA THR A 168 11.23 8.07 1.39
C THR A 168 10.12 8.65 0.50
N PHE A 169 8.89 8.72 1.00
CA PHE A 169 7.72 9.06 0.17
C PHE A 169 7.14 10.44 0.46
N VAL A 170 6.93 10.78 1.74
CA VAL A 170 6.14 11.95 2.15
C VAL A 170 6.96 13.23 2.08
N ARG A 171 8.17 13.25 2.66
CA ARG A 171 9.00 14.47 2.70
C ARG A 171 9.34 15.03 1.31
N PRO A 172 9.75 14.20 0.32
CA PRO A 172 9.99 14.71 -1.03
C PRO A 172 8.72 15.27 -1.67
N ALA A 173 7.56 14.62 -1.45
CA ALA A 173 6.29 15.11 -1.98
C ALA A 173 5.84 16.42 -1.31
N GLU A 174 6.06 16.60 -0.01
CA GLU A 174 5.81 17.87 0.65
C GLU A 174 6.67 18.99 0.08
N ALA A 175 7.95 18.73 -0.22
CA ALA A 175 8.81 19.70 -0.88
C ALA A 175 8.27 20.10 -2.26
N ALA A 176 7.80 19.14 -3.07
CA ALA A 176 7.16 19.42 -4.35
C ALA A 176 5.86 20.22 -4.19
N LYS A 177 5.04 19.89 -3.18
CA LYS A 177 3.83 20.66 -2.83
C LYS A 177 4.15 22.12 -2.52
N GLN A 178 5.20 22.37 -1.74
CA GLN A 178 5.64 23.73 -1.40
C GLN A 178 6.21 24.46 -2.62
N ARG A 179 6.94 23.77 -3.49
CA ARG A 179 7.44 24.33 -4.76
C ARG A 179 6.31 24.75 -5.69
N ALA A 180 5.24 23.97 -5.75
CA ALA A 180 4.05 24.25 -6.56
C ALA A 180 3.10 25.29 -5.97
N PHE A 181 3.30 25.73 -4.72
CA PHE A 181 2.37 26.62 -4.01
C PHE A 181 2.05 27.91 -4.78
N TYR A 182 3.07 28.70 -5.14
CA TYR A 182 2.83 29.96 -5.85
C TYR A 182 2.28 29.76 -7.27
N PRO A 183 2.83 28.87 -8.12
CA PRO A 183 2.24 28.57 -9.41
C PRO A 183 0.75 28.21 -9.34
N MET A 184 0.37 27.37 -8.38
CA MET A 184 -1.02 26.97 -8.20
C MET A 184 -1.94 28.12 -7.78
N ASN A 185 -1.51 28.95 -6.83
CA ASN A 185 -2.33 30.08 -6.38
C ASN A 185 -2.49 31.14 -7.47
N ILE A 186 -1.47 31.35 -8.31
CA ILE A 186 -1.57 32.26 -9.47
C ILE A 186 -2.57 31.71 -10.49
N MET A 187 -2.52 30.41 -10.83
CA MET A 187 -3.51 29.80 -11.73
C MET A 187 -4.94 29.88 -11.18
N LEU A 188 -5.13 29.64 -9.87
CA LEU A 188 -6.44 29.85 -9.22
C LEU A 188 -6.91 31.30 -9.28
N ALA A 189 -5.99 32.26 -9.15
CA ALA A 189 -6.31 33.67 -9.27
C ALA A 189 -6.68 34.06 -10.70
N PHE A 190 -6.07 33.44 -11.72
CA PHE A 190 -6.47 33.62 -13.13
C PHE A 190 -7.91 33.18 -13.38
N ASP A 191 -8.34 32.03 -12.87
CA ASP A 191 -9.75 31.60 -12.94
C ASP A 191 -10.67 32.63 -12.24
N GLY A 192 -10.22 33.16 -11.10
CA GLY A 192 -10.92 34.19 -10.35
C GLY A 192 -11.03 35.53 -11.10
N ILE A 193 -10.00 35.90 -11.87
CA ILE A 193 -9.97 37.11 -12.71
C ILE A 193 -10.96 36.96 -13.87
N LEU A 194 -10.94 35.82 -14.57
CA LEU A 194 -11.91 35.52 -15.62
C LEU A 194 -13.36 35.64 -15.10
N THR A 195 -13.64 34.98 -13.97
CA THR A 195 -14.96 35.05 -13.32
C THR A 195 -15.33 36.49 -12.93
N ALA A 196 -14.38 37.29 -12.46
CA ALA A 196 -14.64 38.68 -12.08
C ALA A 196 -14.95 39.56 -13.28
N TYR A 197 -14.24 39.38 -14.41
CA TYR A 197 -14.53 40.08 -15.66
C TYR A 197 -15.90 39.71 -16.23
N GLU A 198 -16.28 38.42 -16.20
CA GLU A 198 -17.62 37.96 -16.60
C GLU A 198 -18.75 38.58 -15.76
N GLN A 199 -18.45 38.93 -14.50
CA GLN A 199 -19.38 39.54 -13.55
C GLN A 199 -19.29 41.08 -13.50
N GLU A 200 -18.45 41.69 -14.35
CA GLU A 200 -18.14 43.12 -14.35
C GLU A 200 -17.59 43.64 -12.99
N ASP A 201 -17.06 42.74 -12.13
CA ASP A 201 -16.44 43.08 -10.84
C ASP A 201 -14.97 43.48 -11.03
N ILE A 202 -14.77 44.66 -11.62
CA ILE A 202 -13.43 45.18 -11.96
C ILE A 202 -12.55 45.32 -10.72
N ALA A 203 -13.10 45.75 -9.60
CA ALA A 203 -12.35 45.93 -8.35
C ALA A 203 -11.76 44.60 -7.83
N LYS A 204 -12.50 43.49 -7.97
CA LYS A 204 -12.01 42.17 -7.63
C LYS A 204 -10.95 41.68 -8.61
N ALA A 205 -11.13 41.91 -9.91
CA ALA A 205 -10.13 41.55 -10.93
C ALA A 205 -8.79 42.26 -10.68
N GLU A 206 -8.80 43.58 -10.44
CA GLU A 206 -7.59 44.37 -10.12
C GLU A 206 -6.88 43.86 -8.86
N ARG A 207 -7.64 43.51 -7.81
CA ARG A 207 -7.06 42.93 -6.59
C ARG A 207 -6.36 41.60 -6.85
N LEU A 208 -6.97 40.74 -7.66
CA LEU A 208 -6.40 39.43 -8.00
C LEU A 208 -5.16 39.58 -8.89
N LEU A 209 -5.16 40.51 -9.84
CA LEU A 209 -3.98 40.85 -10.65
C LEU A 209 -2.80 41.27 -9.77
N LEU A 210 -3.03 42.17 -8.81
CA LEU A 210 -2.00 42.60 -7.86
C LEU A 210 -1.46 41.43 -7.02
N LEU A 211 -2.31 40.49 -6.61
CA LEU A 211 -1.86 39.29 -5.89
C LEU A 211 -0.98 38.40 -6.78
N CYS A 212 -1.33 38.23 -8.06
CA CYS A 212 -0.50 37.52 -9.02
C CYS A 212 0.88 38.16 -9.16
N GLU A 213 0.95 39.49 -9.29
CA GLU A 213 2.21 40.24 -9.34
C GLU A 213 3.06 40.04 -8.08
N GLN A 214 2.44 40.04 -6.90
CA GLN A 214 3.13 39.82 -5.62
C GLN A 214 3.65 38.37 -5.49
N TRP A 215 2.91 37.39 -6.02
CA TRP A 215 3.29 35.97 -5.93
C TRP A 215 4.30 35.54 -7.00
N LEU A 216 4.29 36.16 -8.17
CA LEU A 216 5.14 35.78 -9.32
C LEU A 216 6.65 35.76 -8.99
N PRO A 217 7.22 36.72 -8.21
CA PRO A 217 8.62 36.66 -7.77
C PRO A 217 8.99 35.42 -6.96
N HIS A 218 8.02 34.81 -6.27
CA HIS A 218 8.24 33.63 -5.44
C HIS A 218 8.14 32.29 -6.20
N VAL A 219 7.79 32.32 -7.48
CA VAL A 219 7.84 31.15 -8.36
C VAL A 219 9.30 30.77 -8.62
N LYS A 220 9.72 29.63 -8.09
CA LYS A 220 11.13 29.16 -8.14
C LYS A 220 11.57 28.71 -9.53
N ASP A 221 10.64 28.12 -10.30
CA ASP A 221 10.92 27.55 -11.61
C ASP A 221 10.90 28.63 -12.70
N ALA A 222 12.06 28.92 -13.30
CA ALA A 222 12.18 29.99 -14.30
C ALA A 222 11.20 29.84 -15.47
N LYS A 223 11.00 28.62 -15.99
CA LYS A 223 10.05 28.38 -17.08
C LYS A 223 8.59 28.51 -16.65
N ALA A 224 8.24 28.05 -15.45
CA ALA A 224 6.90 28.26 -14.90
C ALA A 224 6.64 29.75 -14.65
N LYS A 225 7.62 30.47 -14.09
CA LYS A 225 7.55 31.92 -13.89
C LYS A 225 7.34 32.65 -15.21
N ALA A 226 8.10 32.31 -16.25
CA ALA A 226 7.94 32.89 -17.58
C ALA A 226 6.57 32.59 -18.20
N ALA A 227 6.05 31.36 -18.03
CA ALA A 227 4.70 31.01 -18.50
C ALA A 227 3.61 31.84 -17.78
N LEU A 228 3.67 31.94 -16.45
CA LEU A 228 2.72 32.71 -15.66
C LEU A 228 2.82 34.23 -15.93
N SER A 229 4.01 34.75 -16.18
CA SER A 229 4.20 36.16 -16.57
C SER A 229 3.47 36.48 -17.87
N ARG A 230 3.55 35.59 -18.87
CA ARG A 230 2.83 35.77 -20.14
C ARG A 230 1.32 35.78 -19.95
N TYR A 231 0.77 34.85 -19.17
CA TYR A 231 -0.66 34.88 -18.86
C TYR A 231 -1.06 36.15 -18.11
N LEU A 232 -0.24 36.60 -17.15
CA LEU A 232 -0.52 37.82 -16.42
C LEU A 232 -0.55 39.05 -17.34
N GLU A 233 0.39 39.16 -18.28
CA GLU A 233 0.42 40.21 -19.30
C GLU A 233 -0.85 40.16 -20.18
N GLU A 234 -1.34 38.97 -20.56
CA GLU A 234 -2.59 38.80 -21.31
C GLU A 234 -3.81 39.32 -20.53
N PHE A 235 -3.87 39.10 -19.22
CA PHE A 235 -4.97 39.62 -18.38
C PHE A 235 -4.91 41.14 -18.14
N GLN A 236 -3.73 41.74 -18.30
CA GLN A 236 -3.50 43.18 -18.13
C GLN A 236 -3.67 43.96 -19.44
N ALA A 237 -3.62 43.29 -20.59
CA ALA A 237 -3.92 43.93 -21.86
C ALA A 237 -5.34 44.53 -21.81
N PRO A 238 -5.54 45.78 -22.27
CA PRO A 238 -6.86 46.39 -22.26
C PRO A 238 -7.83 45.49 -23.01
N VAL A 239 -8.84 44.99 -22.30
CA VAL A 239 -9.96 44.28 -22.92
C VAL A 239 -10.62 45.31 -23.84
N ILE A 240 -10.34 45.22 -25.13
CA ILE A 240 -11.14 45.93 -26.14
C ILE A 240 -12.49 45.22 -26.10
N LEU A 241 -13.36 45.68 -25.20
CA LEU A 241 -14.77 45.35 -25.24
C LEU A 241 -15.28 45.97 -26.54
N GLU A 242 -15.41 45.15 -27.59
CA GLU A 242 -16.24 45.52 -28.73
C GLU A 242 -17.66 45.69 -28.18
N VAL A 243 -18.02 46.93 -27.88
CA VAL A 243 -19.39 47.34 -27.58
C VAL A 243 -20.18 47.11 -28.87
N GLN A 244 -20.98 46.04 -28.91
CA GLN A 244 -22.04 45.86 -29.91
C GLN A 244 -23.30 46.61 -29.47
#